data_AF-A0A433B5L3-F1
#
_entry.id   AF-A0A433B5L3-F1
#
_cell.length_a   1.000
_cell.length_b   1.000
_cell.length_c   1.000
_cell.angle_alpha   90.00
_cell.angle_beta   90.00
_cell.angle_gamma   90.00
#
_symmetry.space_group_name_H-M   'P 1'
#
loop_
_entity.id
_entity.type
_entity.pdbx_description
1 polymer ?
#
loop_
_entity_poly.entity_id
_entity_poly.type
_entity_poly.pdbx_seq_one_letter_code
_entity_poly.pdbx_strand_id
1 'polypeptide(L)'
;MGRDVEAVIEALKIALEEARNANDETWWKVDAANRWINRLPGAWTGRWRDLKLKGDSGGDVDRNEFIGHLRATLAYLEANREAIARAWSWSKHRRPAKQNEDPIDADFDDVAPSKAKLPRTGKAVRLIK
;
A
#
# COMPACT_ATOMS: atom_id res chain seq x y z
N MET A 1 -0.45 1.49 -14.85
CA MET A 1 -0.75 1.90 -13.45
C MET A 1 -0.59 3.41 -13.27
N GLY A 2 -1.14 4.23 -14.19
CA GLY A 2 -1.22 5.70 -14.04
C GLY A 2 -2.61 6.20 -13.66
N ARG A 3 -3.64 5.34 -13.79
CA ARG A 3 -5.05 5.70 -13.53
C ARG A 3 -5.33 6.11 -12.08
N ASP A 4 -4.58 5.55 -11.12
CA ASP A 4 -4.78 5.86 -9.70
C ASP A 4 -4.28 7.26 -9.34
N VAL A 5 -3.20 7.73 -9.96
CA VAL A 5 -2.65 9.08 -9.74
C VAL A 5 -3.52 10.12 -10.45
N GLU A 6 -3.94 9.84 -11.69
CA GLU A 6 -4.86 10.72 -12.44
C GLU A 6 -6.21 10.88 -11.70
N ALA A 7 -6.77 9.80 -11.14
CA ALA A 7 -7.98 9.89 -10.35
C ALA A 7 -7.82 10.77 -9.10
N VAL A 8 -6.64 10.74 -8.44
CA VAL A 8 -6.35 11.64 -7.32
C VAL A 8 -6.21 13.09 -7.79
N ILE A 9 -5.54 13.34 -8.91
CA ILE A 9 -5.40 14.68 -9.50
C ILE A 9 -6.79 15.26 -9.80
N GLU A 10 -7.65 14.50 -10.47
CA GLU A 10 -9.02 14.93 -10.79
C GLU A 10 -9.86 15.17 -9.53
N ALA A 11 -9.76 14.30 -8.52
CA ALA A 11 -10.47 14.49 -7.25
C ALA A 11 -10.00 15.76 -6.49
N LEU A 12 -8.71 16.07 -6.55
CA LEU A 12 -8.15 17.28 -5.95
C LEU A 12 -8.54 18.54 -6.73
N LYS A 13 -8.69 18.46 -8.06
CA LYS A 13 -9.25 19.56 -8.87
C LYS A 13 -10.70 19.85 -8.50
N ILE A 14 -11.52 18.82 -8.29
CA ILE A 14 -12.90 18.98 -7.82
C ILE A 14 -12.92 19.68 -6.46
N ALA A 15 -12.12 19.21 -5.49
CA ALA A 15 -12.04 19.85 -4.18
C ALA A 15 -11.57 21.32 -4.24
N LEU A 16 -10.65 21.63 -5.18
CA LEU A 16 -10.20 23.00 -5.43
C LEU A 16 -11.32 23.88 -5.98
N GLU A 17 -12.11 23.37 -6.92
CA GLU A 17 -13.23 24.11 -7.50
C GLU A 17 -14.37 24.28 -6.49
N GLU A 18 -14.68 23.27 -5.68
CA GLU A 18 -15.61 23.38 -4.56
C GLU A 18 -15.17 24.49 -3.60
N ALA A 19 -13.90 24.49 -3.19
CA ALA A 19 -13.35 25.54 -2.33
C ALA A 19 -13.43 26.92 -2.97
N ARG A 20 -13.16 27.05 -4.27
CA ARG A 20 -13.28 28.32 -4.99
C ARG A 20 -14.72 28.82 -5.08
N ASN A 21 -15.70 27.94 -5.20
CA ASN A 21 -17.09 28.32 -5.37
C ASN A 21 -17.83 28.56 -4.03
N ALA A 22 -17.33 28.01 -2.93
CA ALA A 22 -17.87 28.25 -1.59
C ALA A 22 -17.45 29.63 -1.05
N ASN A 23 -18.19 30.67 -1.39
CA ASN A 23 -17.93 32.04 -0.93
C ASN A 23 -18.31 32.26 0.54
N ASP A 24 -19.23 31.45 1.08
CA ASP A 24 -19.76 31.62 2.45
C ASP A 24 -18.97 30.81 3.50
N GLU A 25 -18.04 29.95 3.08
CA GLU A 25 -17.32 29.02 3.96
C GLU A 25 -15.84 29.42 4.10
N THR A 26 -15.53 30.07 5.23
CA THR A 26 -14.17 30.53 5.55
C THR A 26 -13.22 29.39 5.93
N TRP A 27 -13.76 28.32 6.53
CA TRP A 27 -12.98 27.22 7.11
C TRP A 27 -13.21 25.93 6.34
N TRP A 28 -12.11 25.27 5.97
CA TRP A 28 -12.14 24.04 5.18
C TRP A 28 -11.55 22.87 5.93
N LYS A 29 -12.25 21.74 5.94
CA LYS A 29 -11.73 20.50 6.53
C LYS A 29 -10.54 19.99 5.74
N VAL A 30 -9.40 19.81 6.39
CA VAL A 30 -8.18 19.27 5.75
C VAL A 30 -8.39 17.87 5.18
N ASP A 31 -9.33 17.11 5.75
CA ASP A 31 -9.72 15.78 5.29
C ASP A 31 -10.30 15.78 3.88
N ALA A 32 -10.90 16.89 3.42
CA ALA A 32 -11.41 17.01 2.06
C ALA A 32 -10.32 16.76 1.01
N ALA A 33 -9.08 17.19 1.29
CA ALA A 33 -7.89 16.96 0.49
C ALA A 33 -7.11 15.70 0.94
N ASN A 34 -6.84 15.57 2.24
CA ASN A 34 -5.96 14.54 2.79
C ASN A 34 -6.45 13.11 2.51
N ARG A 35 -7.78 12.90 2.43
CA ARG A 35 -8.36 11.60 2.05
C ARG A 35 -7.89 11.11 0.68
N TRP A 36 -7.72 12.03 -0.28
CA TRP A 36 -7.29 11.71 -1.64
C TRP A 36 -5.77 11.52 -1.71
N ILE A 37 -5.02 12.33 -0.98
CA ILE A 37 -3.56 12.17 -0.85
C ILE A 37 -3.21 10.80 -0.25
N ASN A 38 -4.04 10.30 0.68
CA ASN A 38 -3.90 8.95 1.23
C ASN A 38 -4.16 7.82 0.22
N ARG A 39 -4.75 8.12 -0.95
CA ARG A 39 -4.94 7.15 -2.04
C ARG A 39 -3.75 7.09 -3.00
N LEU A 40 -2.79 8.01 -2.89
CA LEU A 40 -1.58 7.96 -3.71
C LEU A 40 -0.73 6.71 -3.40
N PRO A 41 -0.05 6.15 -4.41
CA PRO A 41 0.84 5.00 -4.22
C PRO A 41 1.97 5.34 -3.24
N GLY A 42 2.18 4.53 -2.21
CA GLY A 42 3.16 4.80 -1.15
C GLY A 42 2.66 5.73 -0.02
N ALA A 43 1.36 6.02 0.05
CA ALA A 43 0.80 6.76 1.19
C ALA A 43 1.03 6.06 2.53
N TRP A 44 0.89 4.73 2.57
CA TRP A 44 1.12 3.92 3.77
C TRP A 44 2.57 3.96 4.26
N THR A 45 3.54 4.22 3.37
CA THR A 45 4.96 4.38 3.75
C THR A 45 5.30 5.83 4.15
N GLY A 46 4.31 6.72 4.22
CA GLY A 46 4.51 8.11 4.62
C GLY A 46 5.16 8.98 3.55
N ARG A 47 5.25 8.52 2.29
CA ARG A 47 5.89 9.26 1.18
C ARG A 47 5.28 10.64 0.93
N TRP A 48 3.98 10.79 1.21
CA TRP A 48 3.21 11.99 0.91
C TRP A 48 2.89 12.82 2.15
N ARG A 49 3.61 12.62 3.27
CA ARG A 49 3.33 13.35 4.52
C ARG A 49 3.47 14.86 4.34
N ASP A 50 4.40 15.30 3.50
CA ASP A 50 4.64 16.72 3.23
C ASP A 50 3.59 17.35 2.31
N LEU A 51 2.82 16.52 1.59
CA LEU A 51 1.69 16.99 0.80
C LEU A 51 0.42 17.12 1.63
N LYS A 52 0.38 16.58 2.86
CA LYS A 52 -0.82 16.65 3.70
C LYS A 52 -0.95 18.04 4.31
N LEU A 53 -2.17 18.56 4.23
CA LEU A 53 -2.55 19.75 4.98
C LEU A 53 -2.55 19.44 6.47
N LYS A 54 -1.96 20.33 7.26
CA LYS A 54 -2.10 20.34 8.71
C LYS A 54 -3.15 21.37 9.06
N GLY A 55 -4.24 20.91 9.65
CA GLY A 55 -5.27 21.80 10.16
C GLY A 55 -4.92 22.29 11.56
N ASP A 56 -5.76 23.17 12.07
CA ASP A 56 -5.80 23.55 13.48
C ASP A 56 -6.25 22.37 14.37
N SER A 57 -6.55 22.64 15.64
CA SER A 57 -7.04 21.61 16.58
C SER A 57 -8.37 20.98 16.17
N GLY A 58 -9.17 21.62 15.31
CA GLY A 58 -10.42 21.11 14.74
C GLY A 58 -10.26 20.38 13.40
N GLY A 59 -9.04 20.35 12.86
CA GLY A 59 -8.76 19.82 11.52
C GLY A 59 -9.24 20.74 10.41
N ASP A 60 -9.35 22.03 10.70
CA ASP A 60 -9.76 23.07 9.76
C ASP A 60 -8.56 23.93 9.33
N VAL A 61 -8.68 24.56 8.18
CA VAL A 61 -7.69 25.50 7.65
C VAL A 61 -8.42 26.65 6.95
N ASP A 62 -7.80 27.83 6.88
CA ASP A 62 -8.35 28.96 6.13
C ASP A 62 -8.53 28.57 4.65
N ARG A 63 -9.64 29.02 4.04
CA ARG A 63 -9.96 28.74 2.65
C ARG A 63 -8.85 29.11 1.67
N ASN A 64 -8.19 30.26 1.86
CA ASN A 64 -7.12 30.69 0.95
C ASN A 64 -5.88 29.81 1.11
N GLU A 65 -5.56 29.40 2.33
CA GLU A 65 -4.49 28.45 2.60
C GLU A 65 -4.80 27.07 2.00
N PHE A 66 -6.04 26.59 2.15
CA PHE A 66 -6.53 25.35 1.52
C PHE A 66 -6.36 25.40 -0.01
N ILE A 67 -6.84 26.47 -0.63
CA ILE A 67 -6.77 26.69 -2.09
C ILE A 67 -5.30 26.79 -2.54
N GLY A 68 -4.47 27.55 -1.83
CA GLY A 68 -3.05 27.72 -2.14
C GLY A 68 -2.30 26.39 -2.10
N HIS A 69 -2.54 25.61 -1.04
CA HIS A 69 -1.94 24.29 -0.87
C HIS A 69 -2.40 23.31 -1.94
N LEU A 70 -3.69 23.28 -2.29
CA LEU A 70 -4.21 22.43 -3.36
C LEU A 70 -3.60 22.77 -4.71
N ARG A 71 -3.45 24.05 -5.04
CA ARG A 71 -2.77 24.49 -6.27
C ARG A 71 -1.32 24.01 -6.31
N ALA A 72 -0.58 24.16 -5.21
CA ALA A 72 0.80 23.68 -5.12
C ALA A 72 0.91 22.15 -5.23
N THR A 73 0.02 21.43 -4.55
CA THR A 73 -0.04 19.96 -4.57
C THR A 73 -0.37 19.45 -5.97
N LEU A 74 -1.38 20.03 -6.63
CA LEU A 74 -1.74 19.70 -8.00
C LEU A 74 -0.57 19.93 -8.95
N ALA A 75 0.06 21.11 -8.89
CA ALA A 75 1.22 21.42 -9.74
C ALA A 75 2.36 20.42 -9.55
N TYR A 76 2.65 20.02 -8.30
CA TYR A 76 3.66 19.01 -8.01
C TYR A 76 3.29 17.63 -8.59
N LEU A 77 2.06 17.18 -8.39
CA LEU A 77 1.59 15.88 -8.89
C LEU A 77 1.57 15.83 -10.42
N GLU A 78 1.12 16.91 -11.07
CA GLU A 78 1.08 17.03 -12.53
C GLU A 78 2.51 17.04 -13.12
N ALA A 79 3.43 17.80 -12.53
CA ALA A 79 4.82 17.86 -12.96
C ALA A 79 5.56 16.53 -12.80
N ASN A 80 5.22 15.75 -11.77
CA ASN A 80 5.90 14.51 -11.43
C ASN A 80 5.13 13.25 -11.82
N ARG A 81 4.01 13.37 -12.54
CA ARG A 81 3.06 12.27 -12.83
C ARG A 81 3.75 10.99 -13.33
N GLU A 82 4.70 11.14 -14.25
CA GLU A 82 5.39 10.00 -14.87
C GLU A 82 6.40 9.37 -13.91
N ALA A 83 7.12 10.18 -13.14
CA ALA A 83 8.08 9.69 -12.16
C ALA A 83 7.39 8.93 -11.03
N ILE A 84 6.22 9.39 -10.59
CA ILE A 84 5.39 8.73 -9.58
C ILE A 84 4.88 7.38 -10.10
N ALA A 85 4.37 7.34 -11.33
CA ALA A 85 3.90 6.11 -11.96
C ALA A 85 5.03 5.08 -12.17
N ARG A 86 6.22 5.54 -12.56
CA ARG A 86 7.42 4.68 -12.72
C ARG A 86 7.94 4.17 -11.38
N ALA A 87 8.05 4.99 -10.35
CA ALA A 87 8.56 4.57 -9.03
C ALA A 87 7.74 3.40 -8.44
N TRP A 88 6.46 3.30 -8.78
CA TRP A 88 5.59 2.20 -8.35
C TRP A 88 5.73 0.93 -9.20
N SER A 89 6.20 1.02 -10.45
CA SER A 89 6.41 -0.16 -11.29
C SER A 89 7.60 -1.01 -10.83
N TRP A 90 8.61 -0.39 -10.20
CA TRP A 90 9.79 -1.09 -9.69
C TRP A 90 9.48 -1.96 -8.46
N SER A 91 8.48 -1.61 -7.67
CA SER A 91 8.00 -2.43 -6.53
C SER A 91 7.41 -3.78 -6.95
N LYS A 92 7.07 -3.99 -8.24
CA LYS A 92 6.60 -5.27 -8.78
C LYS A 92 7.67 -6.09 -9.49
N HIS A 93 8.91 -5.61 -9.59
CA HIS A 93 10.04 -6.38 -10.13
C HIS A 93 10.89 -7.06 -9.05
N ARG A 94 10.28 -7.47 -7.92
CA ARG A 94 10.85 -8.59 -7.16
C ARG A 94 10.53 -9.87 -7.93
N ARG A 95 11.47 -10.31 -8.77
CA ARG A 95 11.53 -11.68 -9.27
C ARG A 95 11.45 -12.65 -8.07
N PRO A 96 10.46 -13.54 -7.95
CA PRO A 96 10.68 -14.78 -7.23
C PRO A 96 11.69 -15.64 -8.03
N ALA A 97 12.51 -16.36 -7.28
CA ALA A 97 13.76 -17.03 -7.64
C ALA A 97 13.68 -17.94 -8.88
N LYS A 98 14.86 -18.15 -9.51
CA LYS A 98 15.11 -19.32 -10.38
C LYS A 98 14.49 -20.55 -9.72
N GLN A 99 13.48 -21.14 -10.35
CA GLN A 99 13.14 -22.53 -10.12
C GLN A 99 14.33 -23.31 -10.68
N ASN A 100 15.08 -23.99 -9.81
CA ASN A 100 15.97 -25.05 -10.27
C ASN A 100 15.07 -26.13 -10.85
N GLU A 101 15.03 -26.21 -12.18
CA GLU A 101 14.59 -27.38 -12.90
C GLU A 101 15.70 -28.43 -12.76
N ASP A 102 15.71 -29.15 -11.63
CA ASP A 102 16.32 -30.48 -11.62
C ASP A 102 15.20 -31.47 -11.99
N PRO A 103 15.27 -32.15 -13.14
CA PRO A 103 14.35 -33.24 -13.41
C PRO A 103 14.61 -34.35 -12.38
N ILE A 104 13.64 -34.59 -11.52
CA ILE A 104 13.62 -35.77 -10.65
C ILE A 104 13.35 -36.97 -11.56
N ASP A 105 14.42 -37.67 -11.95
CA ASP A 105 14.36 -38.99 -12.56
C ASP A 105 13.93 -39.97 -11.46
N ALA A 106 12.62 -40.09 -11.27
CA ALA A 106 12.03 -41.06 -10.34
C ALA A 106 11.97 -42.42 -11.03
N ASP A 107 13.04 -43.20 -10.92
CA ASP A 107 13.00 -44.64 -11.13
C ASP A 107 12.15 -45.25 -10.02
N PHE A 108 10.95 -45.74 -10.39
CA PHE A 108 10.06 -46.46 -9.49
C PHE A 108 10.44 -47.94 -9.51
N ASP A 109 11.27 -48.38 -8.57
CA ASP A 109 11.43 -49.80 -8.27
C ASP A 109 10.23 -50.32 -7.47
N ASP A 110 9.47 -51.21 -8.09
CA ASP A 110 8.35 -51.97 -7.55
C ASP A 110 8.84 -52.91 -6.41
N VAL A 111 8.51 -52.61 -5.15
CA VAL A 111 8.76 -53.52 -4.03
C VAL A 111 7.46 -53.87 -3.31
N ALA A 112 7.11 -55.15 -3.43
CA ALA A 112 5.88 -55.80 -2.99
C ALA A 112 5.54 -55.66 -1.49
N PRO A 113 4.25 -55.74 -1.10
CA PRO A 113 3.82 -55.59 0.28
C PRO A 113 4.02 -56.90 1.07
N SER A 114 4.78 -56.85 2.16
CA SER A 114 4.84 -57.97 3.12
C SER A 114 4.59 -57.55 4.56
N LYS A 115 3.90 -58.46 5.25
CA LYS A 115 3.01 -58.29 6.40
C LYS A 115 3.71 -58.20 7.76
N ALA A 116 3.00 -57.56 8.71
CA ALA A 116 2.95 -57.76 10.17
C ALA A 116 4.23 -57.37 10.97
N LYS A 117 4.18 -56.87 12.22
CA LYS A 117 3.34 -57.18 13.39
C LYS A 117 3.55 -56.08 14.45
N LEU A 118 2.51 -55.65 15.18
CA LEU A 118 2.64 -54.87 16.43
C LEU A 118 3.05 -55.82 17.59
N PRO A 119 3.69 -55.29 18.66
CA PRO A 119 2.92 -55.09 19.88
C PRO A 119 3.24 -53.79 20.66
N ARG A 120 2.19 -53.29 21.32
CA ARG A 120 2.21 -52.29 22.39
C ARG A 120 2.74 -52.91 23.69
N THR A 121 3.12 -52.02 24.62
CA THR A 121 3.16 -52.12 26.10
C THR A 121 4.53 -52.22 26.75
N GLY A 122 4.72 -51.41 27.81
CA GLY A 122 5.81 -51.58 28.79
C GLY A 122 6.29 -50.28 29.45
N LYS A 123 5.65 -49.87 30.56
CA LYS A 123 6.17 -48.88 31.53
C LYS A 123 7.59 -49.25 31.99
N ALA A 124 8.45 -48.26 32.21
CA ALA A 124 9.57 -48.36 33.16
C ALA A 124 9.73 -47.05 33.95
N VAL A 125 9.38 -47.13 35.23
CA VAL A 125 9.70 -46.18 36.29
C VAL A 125 11.10 -46.50 36.80
N ARG A 126 12.00 -45.51 36.91
CA ARG A 126 13.11 -45.42 37.91
C ARG A 126 13.47 -43.93 38.08
N LEU A 127 13.31 -43.23 39.21
CA LEU A 127 13.75 -43.37 40.61
C LEU A 127 15.20 -42.86 40.88
N ILE A 128 15.27 -41.81 41.72
CA ILE A 128 16.32 -41.29 42.63
C ILE A 128 17.62 -40.66 42.08
N LYS A 129 17.89 -39.42 42.50
CA LYS A 129 18.90 -39.15 43.55
C LYS A 129 18.41 -38.05 44.50
#